data_AF-A0A930RRY9-F1
#
_entry.id   AF-A0A930RRY9-F1
#
_cell.length_a   1.000
_cell.length_b   1.000
_cell.length_c   1.000
_cell.angle_alpha   90.00
_cell.angle_beta   90.00
_cell.angle_gamma   90.00
#
_symmetry.space_group_name_H-M   'P 1'
#
loop_
_entity.id
_entity.type
_entity.pdbx_description
1 polymer ?
#
loop_
_entity_poly.entity_id
_entity_poly.type
_entity_poly.pdbx_seq_one_letter_code
_entity_poly.pdbx_strand_id
1 'polypeptide(L)'
;TDAPYRETIDKMKRRKEAGAICVDMECSAVAALAAYRGFELCHFFYAADHLSEEKWDIRTLSSHEDLDSKDRIAELAIQFALFWEKAN
;
A
#
# COMPACT_ATOMS: atom_id res chain seq x y z
N THR A 1 4.63 8.41 2.99
CA THR A 1 4.76 9.35 4.12
C THR A 1 6.05 9.02 4.83
N ASP A 2 6.75 10.00 5.38
CA ASP A 2 7.98 9.81 6.15
C ASP A 2 7.70 9.73 7.67
N ALA A 3 6.54 10.22 8.10
CA ALA A 3 6.17 10.33 9.50
C ALA A 3 4.65 10.16 9.69
N PRO A 4 4.14 8.93 9.85
CA PRO A 4 2.70 8.67 9.96
C PRO A 4 2.05 9.41 11.14
N TYR A 5 2.77 9.62 12.23
CA TYR A 5 2.28 10.39 13.40
C TYR A 5 2.21 11.91 13.18
N ARG A 6 2.72 12.45 12.07
CA ARG A 6 2.61 13.87 11.70
C ARG A 6 1.52 14.13 10.66
N GLU A 7 0.74 13.13 10.32
CA GLU A 7 -0.42 13.30 9.45
C GLU A 7 -1.53 14.10 10.15
N THR A 8 -2.29 14.85 9.36
CA THR A 8 -3.43 15.64 9.86
C THR A 8 -4.62 15.45 8.95
N ILE A 9 -5.83 15.74 9.44
CA ILE A 9 -7.07 15.63 8.66
C ILE A 9 -6.97 16.46 7.36
N ASP A 10 -6.40 17.67 7.42
CA ASP A 10 -6.24 18.52 6.25
C ASP A 10 -5.22 17.99 5.23
N LYS A 11 -4.16 17.30 5.69
CA LYS A 11 -3.24 16.60 4.79
C LYS A 11 -3.95 15.43 4.10
N MET A 12 -4.67 14.62 4.87
CA MET A 12 -5.43 13.47 4.34
C MET A 12 -6.45 13.93 3.29
N LYS A 13 -7.28 14.94 3.59
CA LYS A 13 -8.28 15.50 2.65
C LYS A 13 -7.64 15.96 1.34
N ARG A 14 -6.55 16.74 1.41
CA ARG A 14 -5.81 17.20 0.21
C ARG A 14 -5.26 16.04 -0.61
N ARG A 15 -4.78 14.96 0.03
CA ARG A 15 -4.30 13.77 -0.69
C ARG A 15 -5.45 13.03 -1.37
N LYS A 16 -6.59 12.89 -0.70
CA LYS A 16 -7.81 12.28 -1.25
C LYS A 16 -8.35 13.08 -2.44
N GLU A 17 -8.39 14.41 -2.35
CA GLU A 17 -8.75 15.30 -3.47
C GLU A 17 -7.81 15.16 -4.66
N ALA A 18 -6.53 14.88 -4.42
CA ALA A 18 -5.54 14.57 -5.46
C ALA A 18 -5.64 13.13 -6.01
N GLY A 19 -6.62 12.33 -5.58
CA GLY A 19 -6.86 10.96 -6.05
C GLY A 19 -6.07 9.87 -5.32
N ALA A 20 -5.42 10.18 -4.19
CA ALA A 20 -4.73 9.16 -3.40
C ALA A 20 -5.73 8.17 -2.80
N ILE A 21 -5.50 6.87 -3.03
CA ILE A 21 -6.34 5.77 -2.53
C ILE A 21 -5.77 5.09 -1.27
N CYS A 22 -4.49 5.27 -0.99
CA CYS A 22 -3.80 4.73 0.19
C CYS A 22 -2.60 5.61 0.58
N VAL A 23 -2.03 5.32 1.75
CA VAL A 23 -0.77 5.87 2.22
C VAL A 23 0.19 4.71 2.47
N ASP A 24 1.46 4.93 2.11
CA ASP A 24 2.55 3.95 2.18
C ASP A 24 3.86 4.69 2.51
N MET A 25 4.91 4.01 2.97
CA MET A 25 6.18 4.62 3.37
C MET A 25 7.36 4.27 2.43
N GLU A 26 7.19 3.35 1.48
CA GLU A 26 8.29 2.75 0.71
C GLU A 26 8.18 3.03 -0.81
N CYS A 27 6.96 3.02 -1.36
CA CYS A 27 6.61 3.05 -2.78
C CYS A 27 7.35 4.15 -3.57
N SER A 28 7.44 5.36 -3.03
CA SER A 28 8.10 6.47 -3.73
C SER A 28 9.60 6.25 -3.95
N ALA A 29 10.30 5.62 -3.00
CA ALA A 29 11.71 5.32 -3.12
C ALA A 29 11.94 4.17 -4.12
N VAL A 30 11.09 3.13 -4.08
CA VAL A 30 11.17 2.01 -5.03
C VAL A 30 10.85 2.46 -6.45
N ALA A 31 9.84 3.32 -6.64
CA ALA A 31 9.51 3.91 -7.94
C ALA A 31 10.67 4.76 -8.51
N ALA A 32 11.31 5.58 -7.66
CA ALA A 32 12.46 6.37 -8.07
C ALA A 32 13.64 5.47 -8.49
N LEU A 33 13.89 4.37 -7.76
CA LEU A 33 14.92 3.39 -8.10
C LEU A 33 14.63 2.68 -9.42
N ALA A 34 13.38 2.26 -9.65
CA ALA A 34 12.95 1.62 -10.89
C ALA A 34 13.13 2.53 -12.10
N ALA A 35 12.71 3.79 -12.00
CA ALA A 35 12.93 4.80 -13.03
C ALA A 35 14.42 5.05 -13.30
N TYR A 36 15.25 5.10 -12.25
CA TYR A 36 16.69 5.28 -12.38
C TYR A 36 17.40 4.10 -13.04
N ARG A 37 16.97 2.87 -12.75
CA ARG A 37 17.58 1.63 -13.26
C ARG A 37 16.94 1.10 -14.54
N GLY A 38 15.80 1.65 -14.97
CA GLY A 38 15.12 1.28 -16.20
C GLY A 38 14.43 -0.09 -16.13
N PHE A 39 13.82 -0.45 -15.00
CA PHE A 39 13.01 -1.67 -14.89
C PHE A 39 11.55 -1.35 -14.59
N GLU A 40 10.65 -2.24 -15.01
CA GLU A 40 9.21 -2.11 -14.75
C GLU A 40 8.89 -2.42 -13.29
N LEU A 41 8.02 -1.61 -12.69
CA LEU A 41 7.62 -1.74 -11.30
C LEU A 41 6.10 -1.71 -11.19
N CYS A 42 5.56 -2.70 -10.48
CA CYS A 42 4.18 -2.71 -10.03
C CYS A 42 4.15 -2.78 -8.50
N HIS A 43 3.39 -1.88 -7.87
CA HIS A 43 3.15 -1.95 -6.43
C HIS A 43 1.82 -2.65 -6.16
N PHE A 44 1.87 -3.63 -5.26
CA PHE A 44 0.69 -4.28 -4.71
C PHE A 44 0.48 -3.81 -3.28
N PHE A 45 -0.70 -3.26 -2.98
CA PHE A 45 -1.03 -2.75 -1.65
C PHE A 45 -2.13 -3.58 -0.98
N TYR A 46 -1.97 -3.78 0.32
CA TYR A 46 -3.00 -4.33 1.19
C TYR A 46 -3.34 -3.31 2.29
N ALA A 47 -4.63 -3.07 2.50
CA ALA A 47 -5.10 -2.12 3.50
C ALA A 47 -5.32 -2.81 4.86
N ALA A 48 -4.29 -2.75 5.71
CA ALA A 48 -4.33 -3.27 7.08
C ALA A 48 -5.20 -2.43 8.03
N ASP A 49 -5.54 -1.21 7.65
CA ASP A 49 -6.42 -0.28 8.37
C ASP A 49 -7.15 0.66 7.40
N HIS A 50 -8.06 1.48 7.93
CA HIS A 50 -8.75 2.52 7.18
C HIS A 50 -8.79 3.84 7.95
N LEU A 51 -8.23 4.88 7.33
CA LEU A 51 -7.98 6.19 7.94
C LEU A 51 -8.88 7.32 7.40
N SER A 52 -9.78 7.01 6.46
CA SER A 52 -10.56 8.06 5.78
C SER A 52 -11.89 8.42 6.49
N GLU A 53 -12.25 7.67 7.52
CA GLU A 53 -13.40 7.94 8.39
C GLU A 53 -13.02 8.81 9.61
N GLU A 54 -14.04 9.29 10.34
CA GLU A 54 -13.86 10.06 11.58
C GLU A 54 -13.12 9.28 12.66
N LYS A 55 -13.32 7.95 12.70
CA LYS A 55 -12.64 7.04 13.61
C LYS A 55 -11.72 6.12 12.82
N TRP A 56 -10.52 5.91 13.36
CA TRP A 56 -9.58 4.91 12.85
C TRP A 56 -10.19 3.50 12.93
N ASP A 57 -10.31 2.85 11.79
CA ASP A 57 -10.72 1.46 11.67
C ASP A 57 -9.46 0.59 11.55
N ILE A 58 -9.04 0.04 12.70
CA ILE A 58 -7.92 -0.88 12.82
C ILE A 58 -8.43 -2.25 12.38
N ARG A 59 -8.18 -2.62 11.13
CA ARG A 59 -8.63 -3.90 10.57
C ARG A 59 -7.72 -5.03 11.06
N THR A 60 -6.75 -5.44 10.25
CA THR A 60 -5.82 -6.56 10.51
C THR A 60 -4.40 -6.08 10.84
N LEU A 61 -4.26 -4.79 11.17
CA LEU A 61 -2.98 -4.16 11.47
C LEU A 61 -2.26 -4.81 12.67
N SER A 62 -3.00 -5.45 13.58
CA SER A 62 -2.40 -6.18 14.70
C SER A 62 -1.60 -7.40 14.20
N SER A 63 -0.44 -7.66 14.79
CA SER A 63 0.52 -8.65 14.27
C SER A 63 0.16 -10.12 14.57
N HIS A 64 -0.80 -10.37 15.47
CA HIS A 64 -1.13 -11.72 15.95
C HIS A 64 -2.52 -12.20 15.53
N GLU A 65 -3.29 -11.37 14.83
CA GLU A 65 -4.61 -11.74 14.31
C GLU A 65 -4.49 -12.08 12.81
N ASP A 66 -5.23 -13.12 12.41
CA ASP A 66 -5.55 -13.47 11.02
C ASP A 66 -4.34 -13.75 10.11
N LEU A 67 -3.46 -14.65 10.56
CA LEU A 67 -2.30 -15.12 9.78
C LEU A 67 -2.73 -15.82 8.47
N ASP A 68 -3.81 -16.60 8.50
CA ASP A 68 -4.32 -17.32 7.34
C ASP A 68 -4.72 -16.35 6.20
N SER A 69 -5.34 -15.21 6.51
CA SER A 69 -5.65 -14.20 5.49
C SER A 69 -4.41 -13.47 4.98
N LYS A 70 -3.39 -13.27 5.83
CA LYS A 70 -2.11 -12.67 5.45
C LYS A 70 -1.33 -13.57 4.49
N ASP A 71 -1.34 -14.87 4.72
CA ASP A 71 -0.74 -15.86 3.81
C ASP A 71 -1.43 -15.80 2.44
N ARG A 72 -2.76 -15.72 2.41
CA ARG A 72 -3.52 -15.58 1.15
C ARG A 72 -3.17 -14.30 0.37
N ILE A 73 -2.86 -13.19 1.05
CA ILE A 73 -2.43 -11.95 0.38
C ILE A 73 -1.08 -12.15 -0.31
N ALA A 74 -0.14 -12.84 0.34
CA ALA A 74 1.14 -13.20 -0.26
C ALA A 74 0.96 -14.12 -1.47
N GLU A 75 0.08 -15.12 -1.37
CA GLU A 75 -0.27 -15.99 -2.50
C GLU A 75 -0.83 -15.20 -3.70
N LEU A 76 -1.74 -14.26 -3.45
CA LEU A 76 -2.31 -13.39 -4.50
C LEU A 76 -1.24 -12.52 -5.15
N ALA A 77 -0.30 -11.96 -4.38
CA ALA A 77 0.79 -11.17 -4.91
C ALA A 77 1.72 -12.01 -5.81
N ILE A 78 2.04 -13.24 -5.40
CA ILE A 78 2.83 -14.19 -6.21
C ILE A 78 2.08 -14.56 -7.50
N GLN A 79 0.80 -14.89 -7.39
CA GLN A 79 -0.03 -15.20 -8.56
C GLN A 79 -0.08 -14.02 -9.53
N PHE A 80 -0.28 -12.80 -9.02
CA PHE A 80 -0.27 -11.59 -9.83
C PHE A 80 1.07 -11.41 -10.56
N ALA A 81 2.20 -11.62 -9.88
CA ALA A 81 3.52 -11.53 -10.50
C ALA A 81 3.70 -12.55 -11.64
N LEU A 82 3.23 -13.80 -11.46
CA LEU A 82 3.26 -14.84 -12.49
C LEU A 82 2.34 -14.53 -13.69
N PHE A 83 1.24 -13.80 -13.49
CA PHE A 83 0.37 -13.37 -14.59
C PHE A 83 0.92 -12.15 -15.31
N TRP A 84 1.53 -11.20 -14.57
CA TRP A 84 2.16 -10.01 -15.12
C TRP A 84 3.26 -10.36 -16.14
N GLU A 85 4.13 -11.31 -15.79
CA GLU A 85 5.18 -11.81 -16.69
C GLU A 85 4.63 -12.38 -18.01
N LYS A 86 3.40 -12.89 -18.03
CA LYS A 86 2.80 -13.47 -19.23
C LYS A 86 2.11 -12.44 -20.13
N ALA A 87 1.84 -11.25 -19.61
CA ALA A 87 1.11 -10.19 -20.31
C ALA A 87 2.03 -9.15 -20.95
N ASN A 88 3.27 -9.04 -20.48
CA ASN A 88 4.34 -8.18 -21.02
C ASN A 88 5.36 -9.02 -21.82
#